data_AF-A0A2V7MF39-F1
#
_entry.id   AF-A0A2V7MF39-F1
#
_cell.length_a   1.000
_cell.length_b   1.000
_cell.length_c   1.000
_cell.angle_alpha   90.00
_cell.angle_beta   90.00
_cell.angle_gamma   90.00
#
_symmetry.space_group_name_H-M   'P 1'
#
loop_
_entity.id
_entity.type
_entity.pdbx_description
1 polymer ?
#
loop_
_entity_poly.entity_id
_entity_poly.type
_entity_poly.pdbx_seq_one_letter_code
_entity_poly.pdbx_strand_id
1 'polypeptide(L)' 'VLSPSSTRADRFTKRRLYQERRVAEYWVVDGDERFVEVWTPDASLPSIERERLVWRPIGTQRVFTLRLEELFRPI' A
#
# COMPACT_ATOMS: atom_id res chain seq x y z
N VAL A 1 0.95 7.20 -1.69
CA VAL A 1 1.79 7.29 -2.91
C VAL A 1 2.98 8.13 -2.55
N LEU A 2 4.19 7.59 -2.72
CA LEU A 2 5.40 8.28 -2.34
C LEU A 2 5.68 9.44 -3.28
N SER A 3 6.10 10.56 -2.70
CA SER A 3 6.87 11.60 -3.39
C SER A 3 8.19 11.79 -2.64
N PRO A 4 9.23 12.38 -3.28
CA PRO A 4 10.53 12.60 -2.65
C PRO A 4 10.44 13.33 -1.29
N SER A 5 9.41 14.17 -1.09
CA SER A 5 9.17 14.92 0.15
C SER A 5 8.36 14.15 1.21
N SER A 6 7.64 13.08 0.85
CA SER A 6 6.77 12.33 1.77
C SER A 6 7.30 10.95 2.18
N THR A 7 8.31 10.41 1.48
CA THR A 7 8.85 9.04 1.69
C THR A 7 9.13 8.69 3.14
N ARG A 8 9.82 9.57 3.88
CA ARG A 8 10.15 9.31 5.29
C ARG A 8 8.90 9.35 6.18
N ALA A 9 7.97 10.26 5.93
CA ALA A 9 6.75 10.35 6.74
C ALA A 9 5.82 9.14 6.50
N ASP A 10 5.69 8.70 5.24
CA ASP A 10 4.82 7.60 4.86
C ASP A 10 5.33 6.24 5.36
N ARG A 11 6.66 6.00 5.30
CA ARG A 11 7.28 4.74 5.74
C ARG A 11 7.41 4.60 7.27
N PHE A 12 7.47 5.72 8.01
CA PHE A 12 7.70 5.69 9.45
C PHE A 12 6.50 6.21 10.27
N THR A 13 6.23 7.52 10.21
CA THR A 13 5.26 8.16 11.11
C THR A 13 3.82 7.74 10.81
N LYS A 14 3.40 7.80 9.54
CA LYS A 14 2.04 7.44 9.15
C LYS A 14 1.79 5.95 9.27
N ARG A 15 2.77 5.13 8.85
CA ARG A 15 2.71 3.67 9.00
C ARG A 15 2.41 3.27 10.45
N ARG A 16 3.21 3.75 11.41
CA ARG A 16 3.02 3.43 12.83
C ARG A 16 1.64 3.87 13.32
N LEU A 17 1.22 5.09 12.99
CA LEU A 17 -0.09 5.59 13.36
C LEU A 17 -1.23 4.71 12.82
N TYR A 18 -1.17 4.30 11.55
CA TYR A 18 -2.21 3.45 10.96
C TYR A 18 -2.25 2.04 11.53
N GLN A 19 -1.09 1.47 11.89
CA GLN A 19 -1.02 0.19 12.60
C GLN A 19 -1.62 0.29 14.02
N GLU A 20 -1.28 1.34 14.77
CA GLU A 20 -1.87 1.61 16.10
C GLU A 20 -3.39 1.79 16.03
N ARG A 21 -3.89 2.39 14.94
CA ARG A 21 -5.33 2.54 14.67
C ARG A 21 -5.99 1.30 14.07
N ARG A 22 -5.23 0.21 13.91
CA ARG A 22 -5.65 -1.08 13.32
C ARG A 22 -6.32 -0.95 11.94
N VAL A 23 -5.78 -0.08 11.08
CA VAL A 23 -6.20 0.00 9.67
C VAL A 23 -5.86 -1.34 9.00
N ALA A 24 -6.88 -2.03 8.46
CA ALA A 24 -6.74 -3.40 7.96
C ALA A 24 -5.63 -3.56 6.91
N GLU A 25 -5.55 -2.63 5.96
CA GLU A 25 -4.48 -2.57 4.96
C GLU A 25 -4.09 -1.12 4.69
N TYR A 26 -2.78 -0.85 4.72
CA TYR A 26 -2.18 0.43 4.34
C TYR A 26 -1.16 0.19 3.22
N TRP A 27 -1.34 0.87 2.08
CA TRP A 27 -0.48 0.68 0.92
C TRP A 27 0.43 1.89 0.68
N VAL A 28 1.72 1.63 0.58
CA VAL A 28 2.72 2.63 0.19
C VAL A 28 3.16 2.32 -1.23
N VAL A 29 2.72 3.15 -2.18
CA VAL A 29 3.03 3.01 -3.61
C VAL A 29 4.32 3.75 -3.94
N ASP A 30 5.30 3.03 -4.49
CA ASP A 30 6.56 3.56 -5.02
C ASP A 30 6.47 3.56 -6.56
N GLY A 31 6.33 4.76 -7.15
CA GLY A 31 6.12 4.92 -8.59
C GLY A 31 7.41 4.81 -9.42
N ASP A 32 8.55 5.16 -8.82
CA ASP A 32 9.85 5.12 -9.48
C ASP A 32 10.32 3.66 -9.62
N GLU A 33 10.23 2.90 -8.53
CA GLU A 33 10.60 1.48 -8.46
C GLU A 33 9.45 0.51 -8.85
N ARG A 34 8.27 1.07 -9.14
CA ARG A 34 7.06 0.39 -9.61
C ARG A 34 6.64 -0.80 -8.75
N PHE A 35 6.48 -0.57 -7.46
CA PHE A 35 5.94 -1.57 -6.54
C PHE A 35 5.05 -0.93 -5.48
N VAL A 36 4.34 -1.77 -4.73
CA VAL A 36 3.54 -1.35 -3.58
C VAL A 36 3.93 -2.16 -2.36
N GLU A 37 4.21 -1.47 -1.25
CA GLU A 37 4.32 -2.08 0.08
C GLU A 37 2.92 -2.19 0.67
N VAL A 38 2.52 -3.39 1.08
CA VAL A 38 1.26 -3.66 1.77
C VAL A 38 1.55 -3.93 3.24
N TRP A 39 1.01 -3.06 4.09
CA TRP A 39 1.13 -3.14 5.54
C TRP A 39 -0.19 -3.54 6.17
N THR A 40 -0.16 -4.49 7.10
CA THR A 40 -1.28 -4.81 8.01
C THR A 40 -0.96 -4.33 9.42
N PRO A 41 -1.94 -4.27 10.35
CA PRO A 41 -1.72 -3.82 11.73
C PRO A 41 -0.62 -4.59 12.47
N ASP A 42 -0.50 -5.89 12.19
CA ASP A 42 0.37 -6.81 12.92
C ASP A 42 1.68 -7.11 12.16
N ALA A 43 1.84 -6.57 10.95
CA ALA A 43 3.01 -6.81 10.11
C ALA A 43 4.22 -5.98 10.58
N SER A 44 5.34 -6.66 10.88
CA SER A 44 6.63 -6.02 11.14
C SER A 44 7.39 -5.66 9.86
N LEU A 45 7.11 -6.35 8.76
CA LEU A 45 7.63 -6.11 7.41
C LEU A 45 6.48 -6.06 6.41
N PRO A 46 6.58 -5.25 5.35
CA PRO A 46 5.53 -5.19 4.34
C PRO A 46 5.58 -6.43 3.44
N SER A 47 4.42 -6.77 2.87
CA SER A 47 4.40 -7.57 1.64
C SER A 47 4.69 -6.66 0.45
N ILE A 48 5.53 -7.10 -0.48
CA ILE A 48 5.87 -6.32 -1.68
C ILE A 48 5.10 -6.86 -2.86
N GLU A 49 4.21 -6.04 -3.41
CA GLU A 49 3.42 -6.35 -4.60
C GLU A 49 3.98 -5.62 -5.82
N ARG A 50 4.21 -6.37 -6.91
CA ARG A 50 4.76 -5.83 -8.18
C ARG A 50 3.84 -6.03 -9.38
N GLU A 51 2.91 -6.98 -9.30
CA GLU A 51 2.04 -7.32 -10.43
C GLU A 51 0.61 -6.84 -10.21
N ARG A 52 0.02 -7.19 -9.06
CA ARG A 52 -1.39 -6.99 -8.79
C ARG A 52 -1.61 -6.74 -7.31
N LEU A 53 -2.53 -5.82 -7.04
CA LEU A 53 -2.99 -5.56 -5.69
C LEU A 53 -4.45 -5.99 -5.56
N VAL A 54 -4.73 -6.84 -4.57
CA VAL A 54 -6.07 -7.37 -4.29
C VAL A 54 -6.53 -6.90 -2.92
N TRP A 55 -7.62 -6.15 -2.90
CA TRP A 55 -8.23 -5.67 -1.66
C TRP A 55 -9.54 -6.39 -1.39
N ARG A 56 -9.70 -6.87 -0.16
CA ARG A 56 -10.90 -7.56 0.32
C ARG A 56 -11.47 -6.81 1.52
N PRO A 57 -12.40 -5.86 1.32
CA PRO A 57 -12.95 -5.09 2.42
C PRO A 57 -13.80 -5.98 3.33
N ILE A 58 -13.68 -5.79 4.63
CA ILE A 58 -14.51 -6.50 5.61
C ILE A 58 -15.97 -6.07 5.42
N GLY A 59 -16.89 -7.04 5.37
CA GLY A 59 -18.33 -6.78 5.24
C GLY A 59 -18.85 -6.68 3.81
N THR A 60 -18.01 -6.90 2.79
CA THR A 60 -18.45 -7.04 1.40
C THR A 60 -17.79 -8.24 0.73
N GLN A 61 -18.51 -8.91 -0.17
CA GLN A 61 -17.92 -9.95 -1.02
C GLN A 61 -17.21 -9.38 -2.25
N ARG A 62 -17.32 -8.07 -2.48
CA ARG A 62 -16.73 -7.44 -3.65
C ARG A 62 -15.23 -7.26 -3.44
N VAL A 63 -14.47 -8.05 -4.18
CA VAL A 63 -13.02 -7.92 -4.26
C VAL A 63 -12.69 -6.78 -5.22
N PHE A 64 -11.82 -5.87 -4.78
CA PHE A 64 -11.20 -4.89 -5.67
C PHE A 64 -9.85 -5.43 -6.12
N THR A 65 -9.52 -5.25 -7.39
CA THR A 65 -8.24 -5.70 -7.95
C THR A 65 -7.69 -4.63 -8.87
N LEU A 66 -6.42 -4.28 -8.65
CA LEU A 66 -5.68 -3.31 -9.42
C LEU A 66 -4.45 -3.97 -10.01
N ARG A 67 -4.27 -3.89 -11.33
CA ARG A 67 -3.01 -4.29 -11.97
C ARG A 67 -2.02 -3.13 -11.87
N LEU A 68 -0.83 -3.39 -11.34
CA LEU A 68 0.15 -2.33 -11.10
C LEU A 68 0.73 -1.77 -12.40
N GLU A 69 0.75 -2.57 -13.47
CA GLU A 69 1.07 -2.11 -14.83
C GLU A 69 0.16 -0.96 -15.30
N GLU A 70 -1.12 -0.99 -14.92
CA GLU A 70 -2.10 0.05 -15.28
C GLU A 70 -1.90 1.31 -14.43
N LEU A 71 -1.57 1.13 -13.16
CA LEU A 71 -1.31 2.23 -12.22
C LEU A 71 -0.08 3.06 -12.62
N PHE A 72 0.97 2.41 -13.12
CA PHE A 72 2.24 3.05 -13.49
C PHE A 72 2.32 3.43 -14.97
N ARG A 73 1.20 3.43 -15.69
CA ARG A 73 1.16 3.86 -17.09
C ARG A 73 1.56 5.34 -17.19
N PRO A 74 2.41 5.72 -18.16
CA PRO A 74 2.67 7.12 -18.46
C PRO A 74 1.37 7.84 -18.80
N ILE A 75 1.23 9.09 -18.31
CA ILE A 75 0.10 9.98 -18.58
C ILE A 75 0.22 10.57 -19.99
#